data_AF-A0A952XYS0-F1
#
_entry.id   AF-A0A952XYS0-F1
#
_cell.length_a   1.000
_cell.length_b   1.000
_cell.length_c   1.000
_cell.angle_alpha   90.00
_cell.angle_beta   90.00
_cell.angle_gamma   90.00
#
_symmetry.space_group_name_H-M   'P 1'
#
loop_
_entity.id
_entity.type
_entity.pdbx_description
1 polymer ?
#
loop_
_entity_poly.entity_id
_entity_poly.type
_entity_poly.pdbx_seq_one_letter_code
_entity_poly.pdbx_strand_id
1 'polypeptide(L)'
;MAKATKKKIEHEGGSDSALERLKLFSDAVMAIAMTLLVIEIRLPNEHHLTDARLLEILGSLWPRYLGFFVSFAVIAFLWIAHWRKYQMIERASSRLVWLNFLFLLAICCIPFTTAVLGEHGDLRVAVIVYAATMVFALLCSTTLTLYGYRAGLMKASVSADEVKKSIRNSLFTATVFAISIGIAFFDPQLAKYFWFVLLGSMVFSIRAPVR
;
A
#
# COMPACT_ATOMS: atom_id res chain seq x y z
N MET A 1 -1.40 44.11 -17.91
CA MET A 1 -1.19 42.70 -18.33
C MET A 1 -0.01 42.02 -17.64
N ALA A 2 1.21 42.57 -17.63
CA ALA A 2 2.41 41.92 -17.08
C ALA A 2 2.31 41.47 -15.59
N LYS A 3 1.59 42.21 -14.74
CA LYS A 3 1.40 41.88 -13.30
C LYS A 3 0.50 40.66 -13.07
N ALA A 4 -0.46 40.41 -13.98
CA ALA A 4 -1.34 39.25 -13.93
C ALA A 4 -0.63 37.98 -14.42
N THR A 5 0.21 38.11 -15.44
CA THR A 5 1.07 37.02 -15.94
C THR A 5 2.10 36.60 -14.89
N LYS A 6 2.74 37.55 -14.20
CA LYS A 6 3.72 37.26 -13.14
C LYS A 6 3.11 36.54 -11.92
N LYS A 7 1.92 36.98 -11.48
CA LYS A 7 1.19 36.33 -10.38
C LYS A 7 0.75 34.91 -10.72
N LYS A 8 0.42 34.62 -11.99
CA LYS A 8 0.05 33.28 -12.46
C LYS A 8 1.27 32.33 -12.47
N ILE A 9 2.44 32.81 -12.91
CA ILE A 9 3.68 32.03 -12.95
C ILE A 9 4.19 31.70 -11.53
N GLU A 10 4.11 32.63 -10.58
CA GLU A 10 4.50 32.38 -9.17
C GLU A 10 3.57 31.37 -8.46
N HIS A 11 2.27 31.37 -8.81
CA HIS A 11 1.28 30.48 -8.19
C HIS A 11 1.25 29.06 -8.80
N GLU A 12 1.57 28.93 -10.09
CA GLU A 12 1.71 27.64 -10.79
C GLU A 12 3.04 26.95 -10.39
N GLY A 13 4.16 27.69 -10.34
CA GLY A 13 5.47 27.12 -9.98
C GLY A 13 5.59 26.61 -8.53
N GLY A 14 4.86 27.22 -7.58
CA GLY A 14 4.89 26.81 -6.17
C GLY A 14 4.06 25.55 -5.86
N SER A 15 2.89 25.40 -6.51
CA SER A 15 2.00 24.24 -6.31
C SER A 15 2.56 22.98 -6.97
N ASP A 16 3.09 23.10 -8.19
CA ASP A 16 3.68 21.98 -8.92
C ASP A 16 4.92 21.43 -8.20
N SER A 17 5.78 22.31 -7.68
CA SER A 17 6.95 21.91 -6.89
C SER A 17 6.56 21.22 -5.58
N ALA A 18 5.52 21.68 -4.89
CA ALA A 18 5.05 21.06 -3.65
C ALA A 18 4.46 19.66 -3.88
N LEU A 19 3.68 19.50 -4.96
CA LEU A 19 3.11 18.21 -5.34
C LEU A 19 4.21 17.22 -5.75
N GLU A 20 5.19 17.65 -6.53
CA GLU A 20 6.34 16.84 -6.93
C GLU A 20 7.16 16.37 -5.71
N ARG A 21 7.45 17.27 -4.77
CA ARG A 21 8.12 16.91 -3.50
C ARG A 21 7.34 15.85 -2.72
N LEU A 22 6.01 15.98 -2.66
CA LEU A 22 5.15 15.00 -1.98
C LEU A 22 5.19 13.62 -2.67
N LYS A 23 5.22 13.59 -4.01
CA LYS A 23 5.37 12.35 -4.79
C LYS A 23 6.70 11.67 -4.46
N LEU A 24 7.81 12.40 -4.62
CA LEU A 24 9.16 11.89 -4.35
C LEU A 24 9.32 11.39 -2.91
N PHE A 25 8.77 12.12 -1.94
CA PHE A 25 8.78 11.70 -0.55
C PHE A 25 8.01 10.38 -0.34
N SER A 26 6.83 10.26 -0.96
CA SER A 26 6.02 9.04 -0.87
C SER A 26 6.73 7.85 -1.51
N ASP A 27 7.33 8.03 -2.69
CA ASP A 27 8.09 7.00 -3.39
C ASP A 27 9.25 6.50 -2.54
N ALA A 28 10.01 7.42 -1.92
CA ALA A 28 11.11 7.07 -1.02
C ALA A 28 10.63 6.24 0.19
N VAL A 29 9.53 6.65 0.84
CA VAL A 29 8.98 5.92 1.99
C VAL A 29 8.50 4.52 1.59
N MET A 30 7.78 4.39 0.46
CA MET A 30 7.31 3.09 -0.02
C MET A 30 8.47 2.18 -0.44
N ALA A 31 9.52 2.73 -1.05
CA ALA A 31 10.74 1.99 -1.38
C ALA A 31 11.45 1.46 -0.12
N ILE A 32 11.60 2.29 0.91
CA ILE A 32 12.16 1.87 2.20
C ILE A 32 11.30 0.76 2.80
N ALA A 33 9.97 0.90 2.84
CA ALA A 33 9.07 -0.13 3.35
C ALA A 33 9.23 -1.47 2.62
N MET A 34 9.38 -1.47 1.29
CA MET A 34 9.67 -2.68 0.53
C MET A 34 11.00 -3.33 0.93
N THR A 35 12.05 -2.54 1.16
CA THR A 35 13.36 -3.06 1.56
C THR A 35 13.39 -3.55 3.02
N LEU A 36 12.61 -2.95 3.93
CA LEU A 36 12.55 -3.38 5.32
C LEU A 36 11.93 -4.77 5.48
N LEU A 37 11.09 -5.22 4.54
CA LEU A 37 10.51 -6.56 4.57
C LEU A 37 11.56 -7.68 4.66
N VAL A 38 12.72 -7.52 4.00
CA VAL A 38 13.75 -8.56 3.99
C VAL A 38 14.43 -8.69 5.36
N ILE A 39 14.54 -7.60 6.11
CA ILE A 39 15.18 -7.57 7.44
C ILE A 39 14.37 -8.37 8.46
N GLU A 40 13.06 -8.51 8.24
CA GLU A 40 12.20 -9.29 9.12
C GLU A 40 12.30 -10.81 8.91
N ILE A 41 12.99 -11.27 7.86
CA ILE A 41 13.36 -12.67 7.71
C ILE A 41 14.57 -12.95 8.62
N ARG A 42 14.29 -13.16 9.90
CA ARG A 42 15.32 -13.42 10.91
C ARG A 42 15.66 -14.91 11.00
N LEU A 43 16.92 -15.22 11.23
CA LEU A 43 17.35 -16.55 11.63
C LEU A 43 17.14 -16.73 13.15
N PRO A 44 16.79 -17.94 13.62
CA PRO A 44 16.79 -18.23 15.04
C PRO A 44 18.20 -18.09 15.62
N ASN A 45 18.29 -17.62 16.87
CA ASN A 45 19.56 -17.47 17.58
C ASN A 45 20.04 -18.84 18.09
N GLU A 46 20.72 -19.61 17.23
CA GLU A 46 21.38 -20.87 17.60
C GLU A 46 22.91 -20.68 17.62
N HIS A 47 23.56 -21.21 18.66
CA HIS A 47 25.02 -21.25 18.76
C HIS A 47 25.53 -22.66 18.37
N HIS A 48 26.59 -22.73 17.56
CA HIS A 48 27.17 -23.97 16.98
C HIS A 48 26.33 -24.63 15.87
N LEU A 49 26.24 -23.97 14.72
CA LEU A 49 25.56 -24.51 13.54
C LEU A 49 26.46 -25.49 12.77
N THR A 50 25.88 -26.63 12.36
CA THR A 50 26.42 -27.50 11.31
C THR A 50 25.73 -27.18 9.98
N ASP A 51 26.35 -27.52 8.85
CA ASP A 51 25.76 -27.31 7.52
C ASP A 51 24.37 -27.94 7.38
N ALA A 52 24.20 -29.16 7.91
CA ALA A 52 22.91 -29.86 7.91
C ALA A 52 21.84 -29.11 8.70
N ARG A 53 22.19 -28.58 9.89
CA ARG A 53 21.26 -27.82 10.73
C ARG A 53 20.90 -26.49 10.10
N LEU A 54 21.85 -25.80 9.47
CA LEU A 54 21.59 -24.55 8.75
C LEU A 54 20.61 -24.76 7.59
N LEU A 55 20.78 -25.83 6.80
CA LEU A 55 19.85 -26.17 5.72
C LEU A 55 18.43 -26.43 6.22
N GLU A 56 18.29 -27.15 7.34
CA GLU A 56 16.99 -27.40 7.98
C GLU A 56 16.32 -26.10 8.41
N ILE A 57 17.07 -25.21 9.09
CA ILE A 57 16.59 -23.89 9.50
C ILE A 57 16.12 -23.11 8.27
N LEU A 58 16.96 -22.98 7.24
CA LEU A 58 16.61 -22.24 6.02
C LEU A 58 15.36 -22.79 5.33
N GLY A 59 15.16 -24.11 5.33
CA GLY A 59 13.95 -24.76 4.82
C GLY A 59 12.71 -24.45 5.68
N SER A 60 12.86 -24.36 7.00
CA SER A 60 11.76 -24.05 7.93
C SER A 60 11.25 -22.61 7.82
N LEU A 61 12.05 -21.68 7.29
CA LEU A 61 11.68 -20.25 7.12
C LEU A 61 10.72 -20.00 5.95
N TRP A 62 10.24 -21.05 5.25
CA TRP A 62 9.35 -20.91 4.11
C TRP A 62 8.13 -19.98 4.33
N PRO A 63 7.44 -19.97 5.50
CA PRO A 63 6.29 -19.09 5.72
C PRO A 63 6.71 -17.61 5.73
N ARG A 64 7.93 -17.32 6.22
CA ARG A 64 8.53 -15.98 6.24
C ARG A 64 8.89 -15.53 4.82
N TYR A 65 9.46 -16.41 4.00
CA TYR A 65 9.71 -16.10 2.58
C TYR A 65 8.41 -15.81 1.83
N LEU A 66 7.36 -16.62 2.04
CA LEU A 66 6.06 -16.37 1.41
C LEU A 66 5.48 -15.03 1.85
N GLY A 67 5.48 -14.75 3.16
CA GLY A 67 5.03 -13.47 3.72
C GLY A 67 5.77 -12.29 3.12
N PHE A 68 7.10 -12.39 2.99
CA PHE A 68 7.95 -11.41 2.32
C PHE A 68 7.52 -11.16 0.87
N PHE A 69 7.48 -12.19 0.01
CA PHE A 69 7.18 -12.01 -1.41
C PHE A 69 5.77 -11.48 -1.64
N VAL A 70 4.78 -12.00 -0.90
CA VAL A 70 3.39 -11.54 -0.99
C VAL A 70 3.29 -10.07 -0.56
N SER A 71 3.91 -9.70 0.54
CA SER A 71 3.85 -8.32 1.05
C SER A 71 4.62 -7.34 0.18
N PHE A 72 5.75 -7.76 -0.38
CA PHE A 72 6.50 -6.97 -1.36
C PHE A 72 5.61 -6.67 -2.58
N ALA A 73 4.96 -7.69 -3.13
CA ALA A 73 4.01 -7.51 -4.23
C ALA A 73 2.85 -6.59 -3.83
N VAL A 74 2.28 -6.74 -2.64
CA VAL A 74 1.21 -5.87 -2.13
C VAL A 74 1.66 -4.41 -2.05
N ILE A 75 2.82 -4.12 -1.47
CA ILE A 75 3.34 -2.74 -1.40
C ILE A 75 3.59 -2.20 -2.82
N ALA A 76 4.15 -3.01 -3.73
CA ALA A 76 4.34 -2.63 -5.13
C ALA A 76 3.02 -2.31 -5.84
N PHE A 77 1.95 -3.07 -5.59
CA PHE A 77 0.62 -2.77 -6.13
C PHE A 77 0.01 -1.50 -5.53
N LEU A 78 0.16 -1.29 -4.23
CA LEU A 78 -0.24 -0.05 -3.57
C LEU A 78 0.53 1.14 -4.14
N TRP A 79 1.82 0.96 -4.43
CA TRP A 79 2.67 1.98 -5.05
C TRP A 79 2.20 2.30 -6.47
N ILE A 80 1.93 1.30 -7.32
CA ILE A 80 1.37 1.53 -8.66
C ILE A 80 0.04 2.28 -8.59
N ALA A 81 -0.84 1.90 -7.64
CA ALA A 81 -2.12 2.57 -7.44
C ALA A 81 -1.93 4.02 -6.96
N HIS A 82 -0.99 4.27 -6.06
CA HIS A 82 -0.65 5.60 -5.56
C HIS A 82 -0.06 6.48 -6.67
N TRP A 83 0.92 5.96 -7.43
CA TRP A 83 1.50 6.63 -8.58
C TRP A 83 0.43 7.04 -9.59
N ARG A 84 -0.48 6.12 -9.97
CA ARG A 84 -1.63 6.42 -10.85
C ARG A 84 -2.53 7.52 -10.27
N LYS A 85 -2.78 7.55 -8.96
CA LYS A 85 -3.54 8.62 -8.30
C LYS A 85 -2.87 9.98 -8.43
N TYR A 86 -1.56 10.02 -8.24
CA TYR A 86 -0.78 11.24 -8.35
C TYR A 86 -0.60 11.72 -9.81
N GLN A 87 -0.90 10.90 -10.81
CA GLN A 87 -1.06 11.35 -12.20
C GLN A 87 -2.39 12.09 -12.42
N MET A 88 -3.43 11.80 -11.62
CA MET A 88 -4.74 12.48 -11.68
C MET A 88 -4.76 13.81 -10.93
N ILE A 89 -3.91 13.98 -9.91
CA ILE A 89 -3.86 15.20 -9.08
C ILE A 89 -3.03 16.28 -9.79
N GLU A 90 -3.56 17.50 -9.84
CA GLU A 90 -2.91 18.70 -10.38
C GLU A 90 -2.34 19.58 -9.26
N ARG A 91 -3.04 19.70 -8.12
CA ARG A 91 -2.67 20.66 -7.06
C ARG A 91 -2.50 20.01 -5.70
N ALA A 92 -1.47 20.43 -4.98
CA ALA A 92 -1.28 20.05 -3.58
C ALA A 92 -2.12 20.95 -2.66
N SER A 93 -2.58 20.39 -1.54
CA SER A 93 -3.14 21.16 -0.43
C SER A 93 -2.66 20.58 0.90
N SER A 94 -2.62 21.38 1.96
CA SER A 94 -2.12 20.93 3.26
C SER A 94 -2.88 19.73 3.82
N ARG A 95 -4.20 19.66 3.60
CA ARG A 95 -5.01 18.50 4.01
C ARG A 95 -4.66 17.25 3.19
N LEU A 96 -4.39 17.39 1.89
CA LEU A 96 -3.93 16.28 1.05
C LEU A 96 -2.61 15.70 1.58
N VAL A 97 -1.68 16.57 1.99
CA VAL A 97 -0.39 16.17 2.57
C VAL A 97 -0.60 15.36 3.85
N TRP A 98 -1.45 15.81 4.77
CA TRP A 98 -1.77 15.06 5.99
C TRP A 98 -2.44 13.71 5.72
N LEU A 99 -3.37 13.65 4.77
CA LEU A 99 -3.99 12.39 4.34
C LEU A 99 -2.96 11.44 3.73
N ASN A 100 -1.99 11.97 2.98
CA ASN A 100 -0.88 11.18 2.46
C ASN A 100 0.01 10.64 3.59
N PHE A 101 0.30 11.42 4.63
CA PHE A 101 1.04 10.93 5.79
C PHE A 101 0.31 9.80 6.53
N LEU A 102 -1.03 9.86 6.66
CA LEU A 102 -1.81 8.76 7.23
C LEU A 102 -1.72 7.49 6.38
N PHE A 103 -1.76 7.64 5.05
CA PHE A 103 -1.54 6.53 4.13
C PHE A 103 -0.12 5.95 4.28
N LEU A 104 0.91 6.80 4.31
CA LEU A 104 2.30 6.37 4.46
C LEU A 104 2.56 5.70 5.82
N LEU A 105 1.91 6.17 6.89
CA LEU A 105 1.94 5.51 8.19
C LEU A 105 1.46 4.06 8.07
N ALA A 106 0.35 3.83 7.36
CA ALA A 106 -0.15 2.49 7.11
C ALA A 106 0.86 1.63 6.33
N ILE A 107 1.53 2.21 5.32
CA ILE A 107 2.59 1.53 4.56
C ILE A 107 3.77 1.15 5.46
N CYS A 108 4.21 2.05 6.33
CA CYS A 108 5.30 1.79 7.27
C CYS A 108 4.99 0.66 8.27
N CYS A 109 3.71 0.40 8.56
CA CYS A 109 3.31 -0.72 9.42
C CYS A 109 3.35 -2.08 8.72
N ILE A 110 3.32 -2.10 7.37
CA ILE A 110 3.24 -3.35 6.61
C ILE A 110 4.39 -4.31 6.96
N PRO A 111 5.68 -3.91 6.95
CA PRO A 111 6.77 -4.83 7.24
C PRO A 111 6.64 -5.54 8.59
N PHE A 112 6.30 -4.78 9.63
CA PHE A 112 6.05 -5.35 10.95
C PHE A 112 4.88 -6.35 10.93
N THR A 113 3.74 -5.98 10.35
CA THR A 113 2.58 -6.88 10.30
C THR A 113 2.83 -8.13 9.46
N THR A 114 3.66 -8.02 8.41
CA THR A 114 4.13 -9.16 7.62
C THR A 114 4.99 -10.10 8.45
N ALA A 115 5.90 -9.57 9.27
CA ALA A 115 6.73 -10.37 10.17
C ALA A 115 5.86 -11.17 11.15
N VAL A 116 4.90 -10.48 11.80
CA VAL A 116 3.93 -11.10 12.71
C VAL A 116 3.12 -12.19 12.00
N LEU A 117 2.68 -11.94 10.76
CA LEU A 117 1.97 -12.93 9.95
C LEU A 117 2.85 -14.12 9.55
N GLY A 118 4.11 -13.88 9.20
CA GLY A 118 5.05 -14.94 8.79
C GLY A 118 5.48 -15.83 9.96
N GLU A 119 5.53 -15.30 11.18
CA GLU A 119 5.92 -16.03 12.38
C GLU A 119 4.74 -16.67 13.11
N HIS A 120 3.58 -16.00 13.13
CA HIS A 120 2.41 -16.40 13.89
C HIS A 120 1.16 -16.54 13.04
N GLY A 121 1.31 -16.86 11.75
CA GLY A 121 0.22 -16.89 10.77
C GLY A 121 -0.89 -17.92 11.05
N ASP A 122 -0.68 -18.82 12.00
CA ASP A 122 -1.69 -19.78 12.46
C ASP A 122 -2.55 -19.19 13.59
N LEU A 123 -2.14 -18.07 14.19
CA LEU A 123 -2.87 -17.36 15.22
C LEU A 123 -3.79 -16.30 14.60
N ARG A 124 -5.03 -16.27 15.06
CA ARG A 124 -6.05 -15.29 14.61
C ARG A 124 -5.57 -13.84 14.69
N VAL A 125 -4.81 -13.50 15.73
CA VAL A 125 -4.36 -12.12 15.99
C VAL A 125 -3.41 -11.65 14.89
N ALA A 126 -2.51 -12.52 14.42
CA ALA A 126 -1.58 -12.18 13.35
C ALA A 126 -2.31 -11.86 12.04
N VAL A 127 -3.31 -12.68 11.69
CA VAL A 127 -4.15 -12.47 10.50
C VAL A 127 -4.96 -11.18 10.62
N ILE A 128 -5.58 -10.94 11.79
CA ILE A 128 -6.38 -9.73 12.04
C ILE A 128 -5.52 -8.46 11.96
N VAL A 129 -4.33 -8.45 12.57
CA VAL A 129 -3.43 -7.30 12.58
C VAL A 129 -2.96 -6.95 11.15
N TYR A 130 -2.59 -7.97 10.36
CA TYR A 130 -2.24 -7.76 8.95
C TYR A 130 -3.44 -7.24 8.14
N ALA A 131 -4.59 -7.91 8.23
CA ALA A 131 -5.79 -7.52 7.50
C ALA A 131 -6.27 -6.11 7.89
N ALA A 132 -6.23 -5.75 9.17
CA ALA A 132 -6.59 -4.42 9.66
C ALA A 132 -5.65 -3.34 9.11
N THR A 133 -4.34 -3.63 9.04
CA THR A 133 -3.36 -2.72 8.42
C THR A 133 -3.67 -2.49 6.95
N MET A 134 -4.04 -3.55 6.21
CA MET A 134 -4.45 -3.45 4.82
C MET A 134 -5.74 -2.63 4.64
N VAL A 135 -6.76 -2.90 5.46
CA VAL A 135 -8.01 -2.12 5.46
C VAL A 135 -7.71 -0.65 5.72
N PHE A 136 -6.91 -0.34 6.74
CA PHE A 136 -6.54 1.03 7.08
C PHE A 136 -5.80 1.74 5.94
N ALA A 137 -4.81 1.08 5.31
CA ALA A 137 -4.09 1.62 4.16
C ALA A 137 -5.05 1.92 2.99
N LEU A 138 -5.97 1.01 2.68
CA LEU A 138 -6.91 1.14 1.57
C LEU A 138 -7.98 2.20 1.83
N LEU A 139 -8.43 2.35 3.07
CA LEU A 139 -9.34 3.43 3.48
C LEU A 139 -8.64 4.79 3.39
N CYS A 140 -7.40 4.92 3.88
CA CYS A 140 -6.61 6.14 3.72
C CYS A 140 -6.42 6.50 2.24
N SER A 141 -6.09 5.51 1.42
CA SER A 141 -5.93 5.66 -0.02
C SER A 141 -7.23 6.09 -0.72
N THR A 142 -8.38 5.59 -0.25
CA THR A 142 -9.71 5.96 -0.75
C THR A 142 -10.07 7.39 -0.37
N THR A 143 -9.83 7.76 0.90
CA THR A 143 -10.07 9.12 1.41
C THR A 143 -9.23 10.15 0.65
N LEU A 144 -7.98 9.83 0.32
CA LEU A 144 -7.11 10.70 -0.47
C LEU A 144 -7.70 10.97 -1.87
N THR A 145 -8.15 9.92 -2.56
CA THR A 145 -8.83 10.04 -3.87
C THR A 145 -10.12 10.86 -3.77
N LEU A 146 -10.97 10.55 -2.78
CA LEU A 146 -12.25 11.23 -2.59
C LEU A 146 -12.07 12.72 -2.25
N TYR A 147 -11.13 13.03 -1.35
CA TYR A 147 -10.81 14.40 -0.98
C TYR A 147 -10.27 15.18 -2.17
N GLY A 148 -9.30 14.62 -2.90
CA GLY A 148 -8.74 15.29 -4.09
C GLY A 148 -9.80 15.60 -5.15
N TYR A 149 -10.77 14.70 -5.34
CA TYR A 149 -11.91 14.93 -6.24
C TYR A 149 -12.84 16.04 -5.72
N ARG A 150 -13.29 15.94 -4.46
CA ARG A 150 -14.24 16.91 -3.88
C ARG A 150 -13.66 18.31 -3.69
N ALA A 151 -12.35 18.41 -3.47
CA ALA A 151 -11.65 19.68 -3.32
C ALA A 151 -11.20 20.28 -4.66
N GLY A 152 -11.54 19.66 -5.81
CA GLY A 152 -11.17 20.18 -7.12
C GLY A 152 -9.66 20.19 -7.38
N LEU A 153 -8.93 19.24 -6.79
CA LEU A 153 -7.47 19.14 -6.92
C LEU A 153 -7.03 18.26 -8.10
N MET A 154 -7.97 17.59 -8.76
CA MET A 154 -7.71 16.72 -9.90
C MET A 154 -7.58 17.53 -11.20
N LYS A 155 -6.79 17.03 -12.15
CA LYS A 155 -6.66 17.59 -13.49
C LYS A 155 -8.03 17.62 -14.18
N ALA A 156 -8.28 18.65 -14.98
CA ALA A 156 -9.54 18.80 -15.73
C ALA A 156 -9.83 17.64 -16.71
N SER A 157 -8.79 16.92 -17.15
CA SER A 157 -8.92 15.76 -18.05
C SER A 157 -9.41 14.48 -17.36
N VAL A 158 -9.46 14.44 -16.02
CA VAL A 158 -9.82 13.24 -15.26
C VAL A 158 -11.34 13.08 -15.23
N SER A 159 -11.82 11.97 -15.79
CA SER A 159 -13.24 11.65 -15.77
C SER A 159 -13.73 11.22 -14.39
N ALA A 160 -15.01 11.48 -14.08
CA ALA A 160 -15.63 11.01 -12.84
C ALA A 160 -15.61 9.47 -12.73
N ASP A 161 -15.63 8.77 -13.86
CA ASP A 161 -15.62 7.31 -13.90
C ASP A 161 -14.26 6.71 -13.56
N GLU A 162 -13.15 7.39 -13.91
CA GLU A 162 -11.81 7.02 -13.45
C GLU A 162 -11.69 7.10 -11.92
N VAL A 163 -12.20 8.18 -11.33
CA VAL A 163 -12.23 8.37 -9.87
C VAL A 163 -13.07 7.30 -9.20
N LYS A 164 -14.29 7.04 -9.70
CA LYS A 164 -15.17 5.97 -9.19
C LYS A 164 -14.51 4.60 -9.29
N LYS A 165 -13.84 4.30 -10.41
CA LYS A 165 -13.13 3.02 -10.61
C LYS A 165 -11.99 2.87 -9.61
N SER A 166 -11.22 3.93 -9.35
CA SER A 166 -10.15 3.95 -8.35
C SER A 166 -10.69 3.67 -6.94
N ILE A 167 -11.78 4.33 -6.56
CA ILE A 167 -12.47 4.13 -5.27
C ILE A 167 -13.02 2.71 -5.17
N ARG A 168 -13.76 2.24 -6.18
CA ARG A 168 -14.36 0.90 -6.21
C ARG A 168 -13.31 -0.19 -6.04
N ASN A 169 -12.19 -0.09 -6.77
CA ASN A 169 -11.12 -1.08 -6.66
C ASN A 169 -10.49 -1.08 -5.26
N SER A 170 -10.25 0.10 -4.67
CA SER A 170 -9.70 0.22 -3.32
C SER A 170 -10.67 -0.36 -2.27
N LEU A 171 -11.96 -0.06 -2.38
CA LEU A 171 -13.00 -0.55 -1.48
C LEU A 171 -13.27 -2.06 -1.64
N PHE A 172 -13.20 -2.59 -2.86
CA PHE A 172 -13.30 -4.02 -3.10
C PHE A 172 -12.19 -4.76 -2.34
N THR A 173 -10.93 -4.32 -2.51
CA THR A 173 -9.80 -4.91 -1.78
C THR A 173 -9.95 -4.75 -0.27
N ALA A 174 -10.38 -3.58 0.20
CA ALA A 174 -10.60 -3.34 1.63
C ALA A 174 -11.69 -4.26 2.20
N THR A 175 -12.75 -4.49 1.44
CA THR A 175 -13.85 -5.37 1.84
C THR A 175 -13.39 -6.83 1.94
N VAL A 176 -12.54 -7.30 1.02
CA VAL A 176 -11.98 -8.65 1.11
C VAL A 176 -11.16 -8.83 2.39
N PHE A 177 -10.30 -7.86 2.74
CA PHE A 177 -9.57 -7.91 4.02
C PHE A 177 -10.50 -7.79 5.23
N ALA A 178 -11.50 -6.91 5.18
CA ALA A 178 -12.46 -6.75 6.27
C ALA A 178 -13.29 -8.02 6.53
N ILE A 179 -13.74 -8.71 5.47
CA ILE A 179 -14.41 -10.01 5.60
C ILE A 179 -13.47 -11.06 6.17
N SER A 180 -12.19 -11.05 5.75
CA SER A 180 -11.20 -12.01 6.28
C SER A 180 -10.96 -11.87 7.79
N ILE A 181 -11.15 -10.66 8.36
CA ILE A 181 -11.11 -10.46 9.82
C ILE A 181 -12.22 -11.28 10.48
N GLY A 182 -13.43 -11.27 9.94
CA GLY A 182 -14.55 -12.09 10.43
C GLY A 182 -14.27 -13.58 10.29
N ILE A 183 -13.73 -14.02 9.15
CA ILE A 183 -13.35 -15.42 8.90
C ILE A 183 -12.28 -15.89 9.91
N ALA A 184 -11.31 -15.02 10.26
CA ALA A 184 -10.21 -15.35 11.17
C ALA A 184 -10.66 -15.68 12.60
N PHE A 185 -11.88 -15.30 13.02
CA PHE A 185 -12.44 -15.73 14.30
C PHE A 185 -12.81 -17.23 14.31
N PHE A 186 -13.07 -17.81 13.14
CA PHE A 186 -13.40 -19.22 12.97
C PHE A 186 -12.16 -20.03 12.56
N ASP A 187 -11.46 -19.58 11.51
CA ASP A 187 -10.29 -20.26 10.96
C ASP A 187 -9.30 -19.25 10.33
N PRO A 188 -8.11 -19.05 10.93
CA PRO A 188 -7.07 -18.18 10.39
C PRO A 188 -6.51 -18.62 9.02
N GLN A 189 -6.47 -19.93 8.72
CA GLN A 189 -6.02 -20.43 7.42
C GLN A 189 -7.04 -20.08 6.34
N LEU A 190 -8.32 -20.31 6.62
CA LEU A 190 -9.40 -19.96 5.70
C LEU A 190 -9.40 -18.46 5.37
N ALA A 191 -9.12 -17.61 6.37
CA ALA A 191 -8.98 -16.17 6.16
C ALA A 191 -7.83 -15.80 5.21
N LYS A 192 -6.66 -16.45 5.33
CA LYS A 192 -5.53 -16.26 4.41
C LYS A 192 -5.86 -16.78 3.01
N TYR A 193 -6.50 -17.95 2.89
CA TYR A 193 -6.92 -18.49 1.60
C TYR A 193 -7.97 -17.61 0.91
N PHE A 194 -8.81 -16.93 1.69
CA PHE A 194 -9.79 -15.99 1.15
C PHE A 194 -9.13 -14.83 0.38
N TRP A 195 -7.89 -14.45 0.71
CA TRP A 195 -7.17 -13.38 0.01
C TRP A 195 -6.82 -13.75 -1.44
N PHE A 196 -6.83 -15.02 -1.84
CA PHE A 196 -6.60 -15.42 -3.23
C PHE A 196 -7.66 -14.87 -4.20
N VAL A 197 -8.84 -14.47 -3.71
CA VAL A 197 -9.84 -13.71 -4.49
C VAL A 197 -9.24 -12.44 -5.11
N LEU A 198 -8.22 -11.85 -4.46
CA LEU A 198 -7.56 -10.64 -4.95
C LEU A 198 -6.64 -10.87 -6.15
N LEU A 199 -6.15 -12.09 -6.38
CA LEU A 199 -5.23 -12.38 -7.50
C LEU A 199 -5.84 -12.03 -8.86
N GLY A 200 -7.14 -12.31 -9.04
CA GLY A 200 -7.86 -11.93 -10.27
C GLY A 200 -7.91 -10.41 -10.49
N SER A 201 -8.04 -9.64 -9.42
CA SER A 201 -8.08 -8.17 -9.48
C SER A 201 -6.72 -7.54 -9.81
N MET A 202 -5.62 -8.18 -9.37
CA MET A 202 -4.25 -7.74 -9.65
C MET A 202 -3.91 -7.89 -11.14
N VAL A 203 -4.22 -9.03 -11.74
CA VAL A 203 -3.98 -9.30 -13.18
C VAL A 203 -4.74 -8.31 -14.06
N PHE A 204 -5.98 -7.98 -13.71
CA PHE A 204 -6.78 -7.00 -14.46
C PHE A 204 -6.22 -5.57 -14.36
N SER A 205 -5.62 -5.23 -13.22
CA SER A 205 -5.07 -3.89 -12.96
C SER A 205 -3.74 -3.64 -13.69
N ILE A 206 -2.95 -4.69 -13.95
CA ILE A 206 -1.69 -4.62 -14.72
C ILE A 206 -1.97 -4.39 -16.21
N ARG A 207 -3.03 -5.00 -16.76
CA ARG A 207 -3.38 -4.90 -18.20
C ARG A 207 -3.99 -3.56 -18.62
N ALA A 208 -4.37 -2.69 -17.67
CA ALA A 208 -4.87 -1.37 -18.01
C ALA A 208 -3.71 -0.49 -18.52
N PRO A 209 -3.76 0.03 -19.77
CA PRO A 209 -2.66 0.80 -20.33
C PRO A 209 -2.38 2.04 -19.49
N VAL A 210 -1.10 2.29 -19.24
CA VAL A 210 -0.60 3.56 -18.72
C VAL A 210 -0.71 4.56 -19.88
N ARG A 211 -1.71 5.44 -19.83
CA ARG A 211 -1.83 6.57 -20.75
C ARG A 211 -1.35 7.84 -20.07
#